data_AF-A0ABD0Q5G3-F1
#
_entry.id   AF-A0ABD0Q5G3-F1
#
_cell.length_a   1.000
_cell.length_b   1.000
_cell.length_c   1.000
_cell.angle_alpha   90.00
_cell.angle_beta   90.00
_cell.angle_gamma   90.00
#
_symmetry.space_group_name_H-M   'P 1'
#
loop_
_entity.id
_entity.type
_entity.pdbx_description
1 polymer ?
#
loop_
_entity_poly.entity_id
_entity_poly.type
_entity_poly.pdbx_seq_one_letter_code
_entity_poly.pdbx_strand_id
1 'polypeptide(L)'
;MTASEARDALIGASEGTFLVRDSSHPLYLFTLSVQTWRGPTNVRIEYDSGCFRLDSTFPARSCLLSFSALPSLVQHYTSTSQVEERIEEHHMVSKDNGVLLKLRKPLHRPRAFPTLQHLTRLTINRHTDRHTQLPLPRPLLLYLQEYPFQV
;
A
#
# COMPACT_ATOMS: atom_id res chain seq x y z
N MET A 1 -10.26 -5.21 12.89
CA MET A 1 -9.96 -6.46 12.16
C MET A 1 -8.72 -7.07 12.78
N THR A 2 -8.81 -8.31 13.26
CA THR A 2 -7.71 -9.00 13.94
C THR A 2 -6.70 -9.59 12.95
N ALA A 3 -5.55 -10.03 13.45
CA ALA A 3 -4.55 -10.71 12.61
C ALA A 3 -5.07 -12.03 12.02
N SER A 4 -5.94 -12.76 12.75
CA SER A 4 -6.54 -13.99 12.23
C SER A 4 -7.54 -13.69 11.13
N GLU A 5 -8.47 -12.75 11.36
CA GLU A 5 -9.44 -12.33 10.35
C GLU A 5 -8.77 -11.85 9.06
N ALA A 6 -7.68 -11.07 9.19
CA ALA A 6 -6.91 -10.62 8.04
C ALA A 6 -6.22 -11.77 7.30
N ARG A 7 -5.70 -12.77 8.02
CA ARG A 7 -5.12 -13.97 7.41
C ARG A 7 -6.20 -14.72 6.64
N ASP A 8 -7.33 -15.00 7.27
CA ASP A 8 -8.42 -15.78 6.69
C ASP A 8 -8.99 -15.10 5.45
N ALA A 9 -9.07 -13.77 5.45
CA ALA A 9 -9.51 -12.98 4.30
C ALA A 9 -8.49 -12.95 3.13
N LEU A 10 -7.21 -13.22 3.39
CA LEU A 10 -6.14 -13.24 2.39
C LEU A 10 -5.82 -14.65 1.89
N ILE A 11 -6.19 -15.71 2.62
CA ILE A 11 -6.04 -17.08 2.16
C ILE A 11 -6.84 -17.27 0.86
N GLY A 12 -6.17 -17.77 -0.18
CA GLY A 12 -6.77 -17.96 -1.50
C GLY A 12 -6.91 -16.69 -2.34
N ALA A 13 -6.56 -15.51 -1.81
CA ALA A 13 -6.43 -14.31 -2.62
C ALA A 13 -5.21 -14.43 -3.56
N SER A 14 -5.20 -13.62 -4.63
CA SER A 14 -4.04 -13.56 -5.52
C SER A 14 -2.84 -12.93 -4.81
N GLU A 15 -1.63 -13.31 -5.20
CA GLU A 15 -0.40 -12.66 -4.71
C GLU A 15 -0.46 -11.13 -4.87
N GLY A 16 0.06 -10.43 -3.86
CA GLY A 16 0.05 -8.98 -3.75
C GLY A 16 -1.30 -8.37 -3.35
N THR A 17 -2.31 -9.18 -3.03
CA THR A 17 -3.53 -8.68 -2.36
C THR A 17 -3.17 -8.27 -0.94
N PHE A 18 -3.53 -7.06 -0.53
CA PHE A 18 -3.13 -6.53 0.77
C PHE A 18 -4.22 -5.74 1.47
N LEU A 19 -4.07 -5.51 2.77
CA LEU A 19 -4.91 -4.62 3.55
C LEU A 19 -4.08 -3.93 4.63
N VAL A 20 -4.52 -2.75 5.05
CA VAL A 20 -3.99 -2.08 6.24
C VAL A 20 -5.05 -2.15 7.33
N ARG A 21 -4.61 -2.48 8.54
CA ARG A 21 -5.46 -2.59 9.73
C ARG A 21 -4.73 -2.05 10.94
N ASP A 22 -5.48 -1.81 12.01
CA ASP A 22 -4.89 -1.49 13.31
C ASP A 22 -4.00 -2.64 13.79
N SER A 23 -2.87 -2.29 14.40
CA SER A 23 -2.01 -3.30 15.02
C SER A 23 -2.62 -3.78 16.33
N SER A 24 -2.46 -5.07 16.62
CA SER A 24 -2.71 -5.61 17.96
C SER A 24 -1.52 -5.46 18.89
N HIS A 25 -0.38 -4.94 18.38
CA HIS A 25 0.82 -4.72 19.18
C HIS A 25 0.78 -3.31 19.80
N PRO A 26 1.05 -3.16 21.11
CA PRO A 26 0.87 -1.88 21.81
C PRO A 26 1.77 -0.75 21.31
N LEU A 27 2.91 -1.09 20.69
CA LEU A 27 3.89 -0.12 20.16
C LEU A 27 3.66 0.30 18.69
N TYR A 28 2.65 -0.23 17.99
CA TYR A 28 2.45 0.06 16.58
C TYR A 28 0.99 0.46 16.33
N LEU A 29 0.78 1.49 15.52
CA LEU A 29 -0.57 1.93 15.16
C LEU A 29 -1.18 1.02 14.10
N PHE A 30 -0.40 0.68 13.06
CA PHE A 30 -0.90 -0.03 11.90
C PHE A 30 -0.11 -1.30 11.60
N THR A 31 -0.73 -2.18 10.84
CA THR A 31 -0.13 -3.40 10.30
C THR A 31 -0.64 -3.61 8.89
N LEU A 32 0.29 -3.85 7.98
CA LEU A 32 0.06 -4.28 6.61
C LEU A 32 -0.03 -5.81 6.59
N SER A 33 -1.18 -6.35 6.21
CA SER A 33 -1.33 -7.78 5.93
C SER A 33 -1.35 -7.98 4.42
N VAL A 34 -0.53 -8.88 3.89
CA VAL A 34 -0.41 -9.11 2.44
C VAL A 34 -0.28 -10.58 2.12
N GLN A 35 -0.92 -10.99 1.04
CA GLN A 35 -0.78 -12.32 0.45
C GLN A 35 0.50 -12.39 -0.39
N THR A 36 1.43 -13.24 0.02
CA THR A 36 2.67 -13.53 -0.72
C THR A 36 2.59 -14.91 -1.36
N TRP A 37 3.54 -15.29 -2.21
CA TRP A 37 3.65 -16.66 -2.73
C TRP A 37 3.77 -17.74 -1.63
N ARG A 38 4.22 -17.37 -0.41
CA ARG A 38 4.29 -18.28 0.76
C ARG A 38 3.03 -18.28 1.63
N GLY A 39 2.03 -17.47 1.27
CA GLY A 39 0.83 -17.23 2.05
C GLY A 39 0.79 -15.85 2.73
N PRO A 40 -0.24 -15.60 3.56
CA PRO A 40 -0.45 -14.29 4.17
C PRO A 40 0.63 -14.00 5.21
N THR A 41 1.22 -12.81 5.13
CA THR A 41 2.17 -12.29 6.12
C THR A 41 1.71 -10.96 6.69
N ASN A 42 2.31 -10.54 7.81
CA ASN A 42 2.02 -9.29 8.50
C ASN A 42 3.31 -8.50 8.69
N VAL A 43 3.31 -7.25 8.25
CA VAL A 43 4.40 -6.29 8.47
C VAL A 43 3.85 -5.13 9.28
N ARG A 44 4.47 -4.83 10.42
CA ARG A 44 4.05 -3.70 11.25
C ARG A 44 4.49 -2.40 10.59
N ILE A 45 3.77 -1.31 10.88
CA ILE A 45 4.12 0.02 10.37
C ILE A 45 4.51 0.87 11.56
N GLU A 46 5.79 1.24 11.62
CA GLU A 46 6.35 2.20 12.56
C GLU A 46 5.79 3.59 12.27
N TYR A 47 5.52 4.33 13.33
CA TYR A 47 5.23 5.76 13.25
C TYR A 47 6.15 6.48 14.23
N ASP A 48 7.07 7.26 13.68
CA ASP A 48 8.06 8.00 14.45
C ASP A 48 8.27 9.37 13.82
N SER A 49 8.31 10.41 14.65
CA SER A 49 8.58 11.80 14.23
C SER A 49 7.73 12.29 13.05
N GLY A 50 6.45 11.88 13.00
CA GLY A 50 5.52 12.27 11.93
C GLY A 50 5.59 11.42 10.66
N CYS A 51 6.45 10.41 10.62
CA CYS A 51 6.68 9.58 9.45
C CYS A 51 6.31 8.11 9.67
N PHE A 52 5.76 7.49 8.63
CA PHE A 52 5.45 6.07 8.54
C PHE A 52 6.58 5.30 7.85
N ARG A 53 6.88 4.11 8.37
CA ARG A 53 7.87 3.19 7.78
C ARG A 53 7.48 1.75 8.06
N LEU A 54 7.87 0.81 7.19
CA LEU A 54 7.70 -0.61 7.47
C LEU A 54 8.69 -1.08 8.55
N ASP A 55 8.20 -1.88 9.49
CA ASP A 55 9.05 -2.54 10.48
C ASP A 55 10.00 -3.52 9.79
N SER A 56 11.26 -3.51 10.21
CA SER A 56 12.33 -4.33 9.66
C SER A 56 13.41 -4.53 10.71
N THR A 57 14.37 -5.42 10.50
CA THR A 57 15.53 -5.59 11.39
C THR A 57 16.75 -4.90 10.79
N PHE A 58 17.71 -4.46 11.62
CA PHE A 58 19.01 -4.02 11.12
C PHE A 58 19.72 -5.19 10.39
N PRO A 59 20.42 -4.94 9.25
CA PRO A 59 20.73 -3.65 8.63
C PRO A 59 19.67 -3.15 7.64
N ALA A 60 18.64 -3.94 7.32
CA ALA A 60 17.62 -3.57 6.32
C ALA A 60 16.86 -2.27 6.68
N ARG A 61 16.79 -1.90 7.97
CA ARG A 61 16.22 -0.61 8.42
C ARG A 61 16.85 0.64 7.79
N SER A 62 18.17 0.66 7.54
CA SER A 62 18.85 1.87 7.04
C SER A 62 18.52 2.21 5.58
N CYS A 63 17.96 1.26 4.83
CA CYS A 63 17.56 1.45 3.44
C CYS A 63 16.05 1.69 3.28
N LEU A 64 15.28 1.68 4.37
CA LEU A 64 13.84 1.87 4.28
C LEU A 64 13.45 3.34 4.22
N LEU A 65 12.64 3.66 3.22
CA LEU A 65 12.05 4.98 3.08
C LEU A 65 11.03 5.24 4.19
N SER A 66 10.94 6.52 4.57
CA SER A 66 9.95 7.03 5.50
C SER A 66 9.02 7.99 4.76
N PHE A 67 7.75 7.99 5.14
CA PHE A 67 6.70 8.70 4.41
C PHE A 67 5.86 9.54 5.36
N SER A 68 5.52 10.77 4.99
CA SER A 68 4.68 11.65 5.82
C SER A 68 3.21 11.21 5.91
N ALA A 69 2.77 10.34 4.99
CA ALA A 69 1.40 9.83 4.95
C ALA A 69 1.37 8.32 4.66
N LEU A 70 0.41 7.64 5.28
CA LEU A 70 0.23 6.20 5.14
C LEU A 70 -0.09 5.77 3.69
N PRO A 71 -0.98 6.47 2.94
CA PRO A 71 -1.20 6.15 1.53
C PRO A 71 0.07 6.31 0.68
N SER A 72 0.96 7.26 1.00
CA SER A 72 2.23 7.42 0.28
C SER A 72 3.13 6.19 0.42
N LEU A 73 3.21 5.62 1.64
CA LEU A 73 3.94 4.38 1.89
C LEU A 73 3.36 3.24 1.05
N VAL A 74 2.03 3.06 1.10
CA VAL A 74 1.36 1.99 0.33
C VAL A 74 1.56 2.18 -1.17
N GLN A 75 1.42 3.40 -1.67
CA GLN A 75 1.61 3.74 -3.07
C GLN A 75 3.04 3.43 -3.54
N HIS A 76 4.05 3.80 -2.75
CA HIS A 76 5.45 3.51 -3.08
C HIS A 76 5.66 2.01 -3.32
N TYR A 77 5.27 1.17 -2.36
CA TYR A 77 5.43 -0.29 -2.49
C TYR A 77 4.52 -0.90 -3.59
N THR A 78 3.44 -0.22 -3.97
CA THR A 78 2.59 -0.63 -5.10
C THR A 78 3.25 -0.31 -6.44
N SER A 79 3.88 0.86 -6.57
CA SER A 79 4.59 1.27 -7.78
C SER A 79 5.90 0.51 -8.00
N THR A 80 6.69 0.29 -6.94
CA THR A 80 7.96 -0.47 -7.03
C THR A 80 7.72 -1.90 -7.51
N SER A 81 6.64 -2.55 -7.02
CA SER A 81 6.28 -3.91 -7.43
C SER A 81 6.04 -4.04 -8.94
N GLN A 82 5.44 -3.02 -9.58
CA GLN A 82 5.21 -3.02 -11.03
C GLN A 82 6.49 -2.83 -11.84
N VAL A 83 7.48 -2.11 -11.29
CA VAL A 83 8.76 -1.87 -11.95
C VAL A 83 9.63 -3.13 -11.87
N GLU A 84 9.67 -3.78 -10.71
CA GLU A 84 10.43 -5.02 -10.51
C GLU A 84 9.92 -6.17 -11.38
N GLU A 85 8.61 -6.30 -11.59
CA GLU A 85 8.04 -7.31 -12.52
C GLU A 85 8.51 -7.14 -13.96
N ARG A 86 8.56 -5.90 -14.46
CA ARG A 86 9.07 -5.62 -15.82
C ARG A 86 10.55 -5.96 -15.99
N ILE A 87 11.31 -5.96 -14.89
CA ILE A 87 12.74 -6.27 -14.88
C ILE A 87 12.95 -7.77 -14.68
N GLU A 88 12.18 -8.42 -13.79
CA GLU A 88 12.21 -9.88 -13.55
C GLU A 88 11.74 -10.68 -14.78
N GLU A 89 10.82 -10.15 -15.60
CA GLU A 89 10.46 -10.73 -16.91
C GLU A 89 11.62 -10.71 -17.92
N HIS A 90 12.65 -9.89 -17.70
CA HIS A 90 13.80 -9.74 -18.60
C HIS A 90 15.13 -10.24 -18.01
N HIS A 91 15.22 -10.45 -16.69
CA HIS A 91 16.41 -10.97 -16.02
C HIS A 91 16.02 -11.94 -14.90
N MET A 92 16.15 -13.25 -15.15
CA MET A 92 16.28 -14.22 -14.06
C MET A 92 17.63 -14.01 -13.36
N VAL A 93 17.62 -13.64 -12.07
CA VAL A 93 18.67 -13.76 -11.00
C VAL A 93 18.41 -12.60 -10.02
N SER A 94 18.19 -12.75 -8.71
CA SER A 94 18.99 -13.52 -7.75
C SER A 94 18.15 -13.88 -6.51
N LYS A 95 18.42 -15.08 -5.97
CA LYS A 95 17.88 -15.57 -4.69
C LYS A 95 18.53 -14.81 -3.54
N ASP A 96 17.82 -13.88 -2.94
CA ASP A 96 18.05 -13.54 -1.55
C ASP A 96 16.86 -14.08 -0.74
N ASN A 97 17.11 -14.66 0.44
CA ASN A 97 16.14 -15.44 1.22
C ASN A 97 15.00 -14.59 1.84
N GLY A 98 14.85 -13.34 1.41
CA GLY A 98 13.79 -12.43 1.82
C GLY A 98 12.53 -12.61 0.97
N VAL A 99 11.36 -12.59 1.62
CA VAL A 99 10.09 -12.48 0.90
C VAL A 99 9.96 -11.04 0.43
N LEU A 100 10.10 -10.81 -0.88
CA LEU A 100 9.88 -9.50 -1.48
C LEU A 100 8.42 -9.07 -1.26
N LEU A 101 8.25 -7.87 -0.69
CA LEU A 101 6.93 -7.33 -0.35
C LEU A 101 6.28 -6.73 -1.59
N LYS A 102 5.56 -7.56 -2.36
CA LYS A 102 4.82 -7.10 -3.54
C LYS A 102 3.42 -6.62 -3.15
N LEU A 103 3.10 -5.34 -3.37
CA LEU A 103 1.73 -4.81 -3.22
C LEU A 103 1.12 -4.58 -4.60
N ARG A 104 -0.04 -5.18 -4.86
CA ARG A 104 -0.71 -5.08 -6.16
C ARG A 104 -2.12 -4.50 -6.06
N LYS A 105 -2.94 -5.05 -5.16
CA LYS A 105 -4.34 -4.60 -5.02
C LYS A 105 -4.79 -4.58 -3.57
N PRO A 106 -5.52 -3.53 -3.15
CA PRO A 106 -6.13 -3.50 -1.85
C PRO A 106 -7.31 -4.50 -1.79
N LEU A 107 -7.41 -5.21 -0.68
CA LEU A 107 -8.56 -6.02 -0.33
C LEU A 107 -9.65 -5.09 0.21
N HIS A 108 -10.66 -4.83 -0.60
CA HIS A 108 -11.82 -4.06 -0.18
C HIS A 108 -12.71 -4.90 0.74
N ARG A 109 -13.26 -4.27 1.79
CA ARG A 109 -14.26 -4.95 2.61
C ARG A 109 -15.53 -5.16 1.79
N PRO A 110 -16.16 -6.35 1.84
CA PRO A 110 -17.39 -6.64 1.09
C PRO A 110 -18.53 -5.65 1.36
N ARG A 111 -18.56 -5.02 2.54
CA ARG A 111 -19.59 -4.06 2.97
C ARG A 111 -19.16 -2.59 2.90
N ALA A 112 -17.94 -2.29 2.47
CA ALA A 112 -17.43 -0.93 2.38
C ALA A 112 -16.76 -0.73 1.02
N PHE A 113 -17.58 -0.76 -0.03
CA PHE A 113 -17.12 -0.37 -1.36
C PHE A 113 -16.90 1.14 -1.40
N PRO A 114 -15.80 1.61 -2.02
CA PRO A 114 -15.58 3.03 -2.20
C PRO A 114 -16.71 3.66 -3.03
N THR A 115 -17.02 4.91 -2.73
CA THR A 115 -18.01 5.67 -3.51
C THR A 115 -17.52 5.86 -4.94
N LEU A 116 -18.45 6.00 -5.90
CA LEU A 116 -18.09 6.33 -7.29
C LEU A 116 -17.23 7.59 -7.34
N GLN A 117 -17.53 8.59 -6.51
CA GLN A 117 -16.74 9.82 -6.39
C GLN A 117 -15.29 9.55 -6.00
N HIS A 118 -15.04 8.62 -5.07
CA HIS A 118 -13.68 8.23 -4.69
C HIS A 118 -12.99 7.44 -5.80
N LEU A 119 -13.69 6.50 -6.43
CA LEU A 119 -13.17 5.76 -7.58
C LEU A 119 -12.76 6.69 -8.74
N THR A 120 -13.58 7.69 -9.05
CA THR A 120 -13.25 8.73 -10.04
C THR A 120 -12.02 9.53 -9.62
N ARG A 121 -11.90 9.92 -8.35
CA ARG A 121 -10.68 10.58 -7.82
C ARG A 121 -9.44 9.73 -8.04
N LEU A 122 -9.46 8.45 -7.67
CA LEU A 122 -8.33 7.55 -7.88
C LEU A 122 -7.97 7.42 -9.36
N THR A 123 -8.97 7.34 -10.24
CA THR A 123 -8.74 7.32 -11.69
C THR A 123 -8.08 8.60 -12.19
N ILE A 124 -8.52 9.77 -11.74
CA ILE A 124 -7.89 11.05 -12.11
C ILE A 124 -6.44 11.12 -11.63
N ASN A 125 -6.19 10.79 -10.35
CA ASN A 125 -4.87 10.85 -9.74
C ASN A 125 -3.83 9.93 -10.42
N ARG A 126 -4.28 8.87 -11.09
CA ARG A 126 -3.43 7.98 -11.91
C ARG A 126 -2.98 8.61 -13.22
N HIS A 127 -3.73 9.59 -13.74
CA HIS A 127 -3.45 10.23 -15.02
C HIS A 127 -2.83 11.62 -14.88
N THR A 128 -2.98 12.29 -13.72
CA THR A 128 -2.38 13.60 -13.48
C THR A 128 -2.25 13.91 -11.99
N ASP A 129 -1.17 14.60 -11.66
CA ASP A 129 -0.91 15.27 -10.38
C ASP A 129 -1.28 16.77 -10.41
N ARG A 130 -1.57 17.32 -11.59
CA ARG A 130 -1.86 18.74 -11.82
C ARG A 130 -3.34 19.05 -11.68
N HIS A 131 -3.90 18.75 -10.51
CA HIS A 131 -5.34 18.90 -10.25
C HIS A 131 -5.86 20.31 -10.60
N THR A 132 -5.10 21.36 -10.29
CA THR A 132 -5.49 22.76 -10.50
C THR A 132 -5.68 23.16 -11.97
N GLN A 133 -5.20 22.35 -12.92
CA GLN A 133 -5.32 22.61 -14.36
C GLN A 133 -6.55 21.93 -14.97
N LEU A 134 -7.27 21.11 -14.20
CA LEU A 134 -8.45 20.41 -14.68
C LEU A 134 -9.63 21.38 -14.83
N PRO A 135 -10.48 21.22 -15.86
CA PRO A 135 -11.67 22.03 -16.07
C PRO A 135 -12.80 21.60 -15.11
N LEU A 136 -12.55 21.68 -13.80
CA LEU A 136 -13.46 21.25 -12.75
C LEU A 136 -13.80 22.43 -11.80
N PRO A 137 -15.02 22.46 -11.24
CA PRO A 137 -15.37 23.41 -10.18
C PRO A 137 -14.45 23.31 -8.97
N ARG A 138 -14.19 24.44 -8.31
CA ARG A 138 -13.30 24.54 -7.13
C ARG A 138 -13.54 23.48 -6.03
N PRO A 139 -14.79 23.13 -5.66
CA PRO A 139 -15.01 22.08 -4.66
C PRO A 139 -14.46 20.71 -5.07
N LEU A 140 -14.53 20.37 -6.36
CA LEU A 140 -13.96 19.11 -6.87
C LEU A 140 -12.43 19.16 -6.90
N LEU A 141 -11.84 20.31 -7.21
CA LEU A 141 -10.39 20.49 -7.14
C LEU A 141 -9.87 20.27 -5.71
N LEU A 142 -10.54 20.85 -4.71
CA LEU A 142 -10.21 20.64 -3.30
C LEU A 142 -10.35 19.16 -2.91
N TYR A 143 -11.43 18.52 -3.33
CA TYR A 143 -11.66 17.09 -3.08
C TYR A 143 -10.57 16.17 -3.67
N LEU A 144 -9.99 16.52 -4.82
CA LEU A 144 -8.82 15.83 -5.38
C LEU A 144 -7.56 16.10 -4.57
N GLN A 145 -7.35 17.33 -4.11
CA GLN A 145 -6.19 17.73 -3.31
C GLN A 145 -6.19 17.14 -1.89
N GLU A 146 -7.35 16.85 -1.32
CA GLU A 146 -7.47 16.19 0.00
C GLU A 146 -6.92 14.75 0.00
N TYR A 147 -6.83 14.12 -1.17
CA TYR A 147 -6.28 12.77 -1.31
C TYR A 147 -5.54 12.65 -2.65
N PRO A 148 -4.28 13.15 -2.73
CA PRO A 148 -3.49 13.15 -3.96
C PRO A 148 -2.77 11.81 -4.19
N PHE A 149 -3.45 10.69 -3.92
CA PHE A 149 -2.89 9.35 -4.00
C PHE A 149 -3.65 8.47 -5.00
N GLN A 150 -2.98 7.45 -5.53
CA GLN A 150 -3.46 6.58 -6.62
C GLN A 150 -4.04 5.25 -6.14
N VAL A 151 -3.89 4.96 -4.85
CA VAL A 151 -4.29 3.72 -4.17
C VAL A 151 -5.42 3.95 -3.19
#